data_AF-W6N9N6-F1
#
_entry.id   AF-W6N9N6-F1
#
_cell.length_a   1.000
_cell.length_b   1.000
_cell.length_c   1.000
_cell.angle_alpha   90.00
_cell.angle_beta   90.00
_cell.angle_gamma   90.00
#
_symmetry.space_group_name_H-M   'P 1'
#
loop_
_entity.id
_entity.type
_entity.pdbx_description
1 polymer ?
#
loop_
_entity_poly.entity_id
_entity_poly.type
_entity_poly.pdbx_seq_one_letter_code
_entity_poly.pdbx_strand_id
1 'polypeptide(L)'
;MLVSRFANPLLGYSYGVQKVARMASSIAHTVKVADHIEKTRAKALLGGGQKRIDTQHARGKLTARERIELLLDKDTFREYDMFAEHTCTDFNMQKQKFPCDSVVTGRGHINGRNVYVFSQDFTVF
;
A
#
# COMPACT_ATOMS: atom_id res chain seq x y z
N MET A 1 -4.53 71.89 4.78
CA MET A 1 -3.22 71.41 5.29
C MET A 1 -3.46 70.82 6.67
N LEU A 2 -3.07 69.61 7.07
CA LEU A 2 -2.33 68.51 6.43
C LEU A 2 -2.65 67.24 7.25
N VAL A 3 -2.89 66.14 6.55
CA VAL A 3 -3.11 64.77 7.06
C VAL A 3 -1.77 64.17 7.51
N SER A 4 -1.70 63.45 8.65
CA SER A 4 -0.76 62.34 8.97
C SER A 4 -0.84 62.04 10.49
N ARG A 5 -0.79 60.83 11.09
CA ARG A 5 -0.27 59.50 10.73
C ARG A 5 -1.03 58.43 11.55
N PHE A 6 -1.89 57.65 10.91
CA PHE A 6 -2.11 56.26 11.31
C PHE A 6 -1.14 55.42 10.48
N ALA A 7 -0.02 55.02 11.08
CA ALA A 7 0.89 54.07 10.47
C ALA A 7 0.67 52.72 11.17
N ASN A 8 -0.17 51.87 10.58
CA ASN A 8 -0.02 50.43 10.75
C ASN A 8 0.16 49.84 9.34
N PRO A 9 1.29 49.18 9.04
CA PRO A 9 1.60 48.75 7.69
C PRO A 9 0.79 47.52 7.30
N LEU A 10 0.29 47.59 6.07
CA LEU A 10 -0.24 46.52 5.24
C LEU A 10 0.60 45.24 5.36
N LEU A 11 0.02 44.19 5.93
CA LEU A 11 0.35 42.80 5.58
C LEU A 11 -0.96 42.07 5.35
N GLY A 12 -1.52 42.29 4.17
CA GLY A 12 -2.61 41.47 3.63
C GLY A 12 -2.09 40.05 3.39
N TYR A 13 -2.27 39.17 4.36
CA TYR A 13 -2.19 37.73 4.13
C TYR A 13 -3.42 37.34 3.33
N SER A 14 -3.28 37.30 2.00
CA SER A 14 -4.19 36.62 1.10
C SER A 14 -4.10 35.12 1.41
N TYR A 15 -4.95 34.64 2.33
CA TYR A 15 -5.23 33.22 2.43
C TYR A 15 -6.02 32.83 1.18
N GLY A 16 -5.28 32.47 0.14
CA GLY A 16 -5.82 31.77 -1.02
C GLY A 16 -6.39 30.44 -0.55
N VAL A 17 -7.68 30.44 -0.18
CA VAL A 17 -8.46 29.21 -0.07
C VAL A 17 -8.58 28.69 -1.50
N GLN A 18 -7.66 27.80 -1.87
CA GLN A 18 -7.75 27.05 -3.11
C GLN A 18 -9.09 26.29 -3.04
N LYS A 19 -10.09 26.78 -3.76
CA LYS A 19 -11.35 26.05 -3.97
C LYS A 19 -10.97 24.75 -4.67
N VAL A 20 -10.77 23.69 -3.90
CA VAL A 20 -10.73 22.33 -4.44
C VAL A 20 -12.15 22.06 -4.92
N ALA A 21 -12.37 22.28 -6.22
CA ALA A 21 -13.60 21.86 -6.86
C ALA A 21 -13.76 20.38 -6.55
N ARG A 22 -14.84 20.00 -5.85
CA ARG A 22 -15.26 18.61 -5.75
C ARG A 22 -15.62 18.18 -7.17
N MET A 23 -14.64 17.72 -7.94
CA MET A 23 -14.89 17.09 -9.22
C MET A 23 -15.74 15.85 -8.94
N ALA A 24 -16.96 15.82 -9.45
CA ALA A 24 -17.73 14.59 -9.49
C ALA A 24 -16.87 13.56 -10.24
N SER A 25 -16.52 12.45 -9.57
CA SER A 25 -15.75 11.36 -10.17
C SER A 25 -16.48 10.89 -11.43
N SER A 26 -15.93 11.16 -12.60
CA SER A 26 -16.49 10.64 -13.85
C SER A 26 -16.37 9.12 -13.86
N ILE A 27 -17.26 8.44 -14.59
CA ILE A 27 -17.19 6.97 -14.76
C ILE A 27 -15.80 6.55 -15.28
N ALA A 28 -15.20 7.34 -16.18
CA ALA A 28 -13.85 7.12 -16.68
C ALA A 28 -12.77 7.19 -15.58
N HIS A 29 -12.91 8.12 -14.63
CA HIS A 29 -12.00 8.20 -13.48
C HIS A 29 -12.14 6.97 -12.58
N THR A 30 -13.36 6.53 -12.28
CA THR A 30 -13.62 5.34 -11.47
C THR A 30 -13.03 4.07 -12.10
N VAL A 31 -13.21 3.88 -13.41
CA VAL A 31 -12.62 2.73 -14.13
C VAL A 31 -11.10 2.77 -14.09
N LYS A 32 -10.50 3.94 -14.32
CA LYS A 32 -9.03 4.10 -14.24
C LYS A 32 -8.47 3.76 -12.85
N VAL A 33 -9.18 4.15 -11.79
CA VAL A 33 -8.78 3.83 -10.41
C VAL A 33 -8.88 2.33 -10.15
N ALA A 34 -9.96 1.68 -10.58
CA ALA A 34 -10.13 0.24 -10.44
C ALA A 34 -9.01 -0.53 -11.18
N ASP A 35 -8.71 -0.17 -12.42
CA ASP A 35 -7.62 -0.78 -13.18
C ASP A 35 -6.26 -0.60 -12.51
N HIS A 36 -6.03 0.55 -11.89
CA HIS A 36 -4.80 0.80 -11.14
C HIS A 36 -4.70 -0.12 -9.92
N ILE A 37 -5.79 -0.27 -9.16
CA ILE A 37 -5.85 -1.15 -7.98
C ILE A 37 -5.57 -2.60 -8.39
N GLU A 38 -6.21 -3.11 -9.45
CA GLU A 38 -5.99 -4.49 -9.89
C GLU A 38 -4.57 -4.73 -10.40
N LYS A 39 -3.98 -3.78 -11.13
CA LYS A 39 -2.57 -3.87 -11.55
C LYS A 39 -1.61 -3.90 -10.36
N THR A 40 -1.85 -3.06 -9.36
CA THR A 40 -1.02 -3.03 -8.15
C THR A 40 -1.21 -4.31 -7.32
N ARG A 41 -2.42 -4.84 -7.24
CA ARG A 41 -2.72 -6.13 -6.58
C ARG A 41 -1.99 -7.28 -7.27
N ALA A 42 -2.03 -7.36 -8.59
CA ALA A 42 -1.33 -8.38 -9.35
C ALA A 42 0.20 -8.36 -9.09
N LYS A 43 0.79 -7.16 -8.98
CA LYS A 43 2.20 -7.01 -8.60
C LYS A 43 2.48 -7.46 -7.17
N ALA A 44 1.59 -7.14 -6.23
CA ALA A 44 1.73 -7.55 -4.83
C ALA A 44 1.68 -9.06 -4.65
N LEU A 45 0.83 -9.75 -5.42
CA LEU A 45 0.73 -11.21 -5.42
C LEU A 45 2.00 -11.88 -5.95
N LEU A 46 2.67 -11.28 -6.93
CA LEU A 46 3.95 -11.78 -7.46
C LEU A 46 5.14 -11.59 -6.50
N GLY A 47 5.02 -10.73 -5.48
CA GLY A 47 6.05 -10.50 -4.46
C GLY A 47 7.42 -10.18 -5.06
N GLY A 48 8.43 -10.97 -4.71
CA GLY A 48 9.80 -10.83 -5.22
C GLY A 48 10.02 -11.23 -6.68
N GLY A 49 8.97 -11.65 -7.38
CA GLY A 49 8.96 -12.08 -8.78
C GLY A 49 9.09 -13.60 -8.95
N GLN A 50 8.62 -14.09 -10.11
CA GLN A 50 8.50 -15.52 -10.41
C GLN A 50 9.80 -16.30 -10.17
N LYS A 51 10.94 -15.77 -10.61
CA LYS A 51 12.25 -16.41 -10.43
C LYS A 51 12.57 -16.73 -8.97
N ARG A 52 12.20 -15.85 -8.03
CA ARG A 52 12.45 -16.06 -6.59
C ARG A 52 11.46 -17.06 -5.98
N ILE A 53 10.21 -17.03 -6.45
CA ILE A 53 9.19 -18.03 -6.11
C ILE A 53 9.67 -19.43 -6.53
N ASP A 54 10.07 -19.59 -7.80
CA ASP A 54 10.57 -20.86 -8.33
C ASP A 54 11.78 -21.37 -7.55
N THR A 55 12.68 -20.48 -7.13
CA THR A 55 13.84 -20.84 -6.31
C THR A 55 13.44 -21.32 -4.91
N GLN A 56 12.39 -20.77 -4.31
CA GLN A 56 11.86 -21.24 -3.03
C GLN A 56 11.21 -22.61 -3.18
N HIS A 57 10.38 -22.79 -4.21
CA HIS A 57 9.74 -24.06 -4.52
C HIS A 57 10.76 -25.16 -4.84
N ALA A 58 11.82 -24.85 -5.58
CA ALA A 58 12.93 -25.77 -5.86
C ALA A 58 13.66 -26.24 -4.59
N ARG A 59 13.59 -25.47 -3.50
CA ARG A 59 14.12 -25.84 -2.17
C ARG A 59 13.10 -26.60 -1.31
N GLY A 60 11.92 -26.91 -1.84
CA GLY A 60 10.82 -27.55 -1.10
C GLY A 60 10.13 -26.62 -0.10
N LYS A 61 10.29 -25.30 -0.25
CA LYS A 61 9.67 -24.30 0.65
C LYS A 61 8.48 -23.64 -0.03
N LEU A 62 7.43 -23.44 0.74
CA LEU A 62 6.25 -22.68 0.34
C LEU A 62 6.51 -21.17 0.49
N THR A 63 5.84 -20.36 -0.33
CA THR A 63 5.78 -18.90 -0.21
C THR A 63 5.03 -18.48 1.06
N ALA A 64 5.07 -17.19 1.39
CA ALA A 64 4.34 -16.67 2.54
C ALA A 64 2.83 -16.89 2.44
N ARG A 65 2.24 -16.65 1.26
CA ARG A 65 0.80 -16.80 1.01
C ARG A 65 0.36 -18.26 0.97
N GLU A 66 1.13 -19.13 0.33
CA GLU A 66 0.83 -20.58 0.31
C GLU A 66 0.83 -21.18 1.72
N ARG A 67 1.73 -20.72 2.61
CA ARG A 67 1.73 -21.15 4.02
C ARG A 67 0.48 -20.72 4.77
N ILE A 68 0.02 -19.49 4.53
CA ILE A 68 -1.21 -18.97 5.15
C ILE A 68 -2.43 -19.74 4.63
N GLU A 69 -2.51 -19.98 3.33
CA GLU A 69 -3.60 -20.73 2.69
C GLU A 69 -3.65 -22.18 3.16
N LEU A 70 -2.50 -22.80 3.44
CA LEU A 70 -2.45 -24.15 4.01
C LEU A 70 -2.89 -24.21 5.48
N LEU A 71 -2.61 -23.15 6.25
CA LEU A 71 -2.91 -23.10 7.70
C LEU A 71 -4.37 -22.74 7.99
N LEU A 72 -4.95 -21.84 7.20
CA LEU A 72 -6.29 -21.30 7.42
C LEU A 72 -7.36 -22.12 6.70
N ASP A 73 -8.58 -22.03 7.20
CA ASP A 73 -9.75 -22.58 6.53
C ASP A 73 -9.92 -21.89 5.16
N LYS A 74 -10.28 -22.66 4.12
CA LYS A 74 -10.45 -22.17 2.75
C LYS A 74 -11.38 -20.96 2.67
N ASP A 75 -11.01 -19.98 1.85
CA ASP A 75 -11.77 -18.76 1.59
C ASP A 75 -12.03 -17.86 2.82
N THR A 76 -11.32 -18.08 3.94
CA THR A 76 -11.46 -17.26 5.15
C THR A 76 -10.41 -16.16 5.28
N PHE A 77 -9.29 -16.27 4.57
CA PHE A 77 -8.19 -15.32 4.70
C PHE A 77 -8.56 -13.93 4.16
N ARG A 78 -8.28 -12.90 4.96
CA ARG A 78 -8.42 -11.49 4.62
C ARG A 78 -7.08 -10.81 4.88
N GLU A 79 -6.36 -10.51 3.82
CA GLU A 79 -5.06 -9.83 3.85
C GLU A 79 -5.24 -8.35 4.23
N TYR A 80 -4.32 -7.86 5.05
CA TYR A 80 -4.19 -6.45 5.42
C TYR A 80 -2.92 -5.87 4.81
N ASP A 81 -2.94 -4.56 4.57
CA ASP A 81 -1.76 -3.78 4.18
C ASP A 81 -0.98 -4.30 2.96
N MET A 82 -1.67 -4.96 2.03
CA MET A 82 -1.10 -5.51 0.78
C MET A 82 -0.32 -4.46 -0.04
N PHE A 83 -0.70 -3.19 0.05
CA PHE A 83 -0.07 -2.08 -0.69
C PHE A 83 0.93 -1.29 0.15
N ALA A 84 1.25 -1.74 1.37
CA ALA A 84 2.27 -1.09 2.18
C ALA A 84 3.63 -1.19 1.50
N GLU A 85 4.38 -0.10 1.56
CA GLU A 85 5.75 0.00 1.04
C GLU A 85 6.60 0.66 2.12
N HIS A 86 7.88 0.27 2.21
CA HIS A 86 8.81 1.01 3.06
C HIS A 86 8.94 2.48 2.62
N THR A 87 9.23 3.34 3.60
CA THR A 87 9.51 4.78 3.41
C THR A 87 10.99 5.12 3.56
N CYS A 88 11.85 4.11 3.72
CA CYS A 88 13.29 4.30 3.86
C CYS A 88 13.93 4.85 2.58
N THR A 89 14.73 5.92 2.72
CA THR A 89 15.47 6.58 1.64
C THR A 89 16.97 6.31 1.68
N ASP A 90 17.45 5.65 2.73
CA ASP A 90 18.87 5.35 2.87
C ASP A 90 19.30 4.23 1.92
N PHE A 91 20.60 4.13 1.63
CA PHE A 91 21.19 3.05 0.85
C PHE A 91 20.58 2.79 -0.55
N ASN A 92 20.06 3.84 -1.21
CA ASN A 92 19.35 3.73 -2.49
C ASN A 92 18.05 2.89 -2.43
N MET A 93 17.48 2.68 -1.24
CA MET A 93 16.28 1.87 -1.05
C MET A 93 15.04 2.48 -1.71
N GLN A 94 15.02 3.80 -1.93
CA GLN A 94 13.95 4.48 -2.67
C GLN A 94 13.70 3.91 -4.09
N LYS A 95 14.68 3.23 -4.68
CA LYS A 95 14.57 2.59 -5.99
C LYS A 95 14.01 1.17 -5.95
N GLN A 96 13.94 0.56 -4.76
CA GLN A 96 13.57 -0.84 -4.58
C GLN A 96 12.32 -0.95 -3.73
N LYS A 97 11.19 -0.58 -4.33
CA LYS A 97 9.89 -0.60 -3.68
C LYS A 97 9.18 -1.92 -3.94
N PHE A 98 8.95 -2.68 -2.88
CA PHE A 98 8.16 -3.90 -2.94
C PHE A 98 6.89 -3.75 -2.12
N PRO A 99 5.71 -4.09 -2.68
CA PRO A 99 4.46 -4.14 -1.94
C PRO A 99 4.51 -5.19 -0.82
N CYS A 100 3.77 -4.94 0.27
CA CYS A 100 3.68 -5.77 1.47
C CYS A 100 4.95 -5.77 2.36
N ASP A 101 5.99 -5.02 1.98
CA ASP A 101 7.24 -4.83 2.74
C ASP A 101 7.79 -6.12 3.37
N SER A 102 7.85 -7.19 2.57
CA SER A 102 8.29 -8.54 2.97
C SER A 102 7.44 -9.29 4.00
N VAL A 103 6.27 -8.80 4.41
CA VAL A 103 5.42 -9.47 5.41
C VAL A 103 3.95 -9.48 5.02
N VAL A 104 3.41 -10.66 4.75
CA VAL A 104 1.97 -10.85 4.53
C VAL A 104 1.27 -10.92 5.89
N THR A 105 0.28 -10.05 6.12
CA THR A 105 -0.50 -10.00 7.37
C THR A 105 -1.99 -10.13 7.08
N GLY A 106 -2.76 -10.64 8.04
CA GLY A 106 -4.20 -10.72 7.90
C GLY A 106 -4.91 -11.49 9.00
N ARG A 107 -6.19 -11.76 8.76
CA ARG A 107 -7.02 -12.62 9.62
C ARG A 107 -7.68 -13.74 8.83
N GLY A 108 -8.08 -14.79 9.52
CA GLY A 108 -8.91 -15.85 8.96
C GLY A 108 -9.45 -16.77 10.04
N HIS A 109 -9.88 -17.96 9.65
CA HIS A 109 -10.35 -18.99 10.58
C HIS A 109 -9.39 -20.19 10.60
N ILE A 110 -9.23 -20.79 11.77
CA ILE A 110 -8.67 -22.14 11.92
C ILE A 110 -9.71 -22.96 12.67
N ASN A 111 -10.24 -24.01 12.02
CA ASN A 111 -11.32 -24.82 12.58
C ASN A 111 -12.51 -23.95 13.04
N GLY A 112 -12.88 -22.94 12.24
CA GLY A 112 -13.98 -22.01 12.53
C GLY A 112 -13.67 -20.94 13.58
N ARG A 113 -12.44 -20.85 14.12
CA ARG A 113 -12.06 -19.86 15.13
C ARG A 113 -11.28 -18.71 14.50
N ASN A 114 -11.69 -17.47 14.79
CA ASN A 114 -10.97 -16.27 14.35
C ASN A 114 -9.53 -16.23 14.89
N VAL A 115 -8.59 -16.07 13.97
CA VAL A 115 -7.16 -15.91 14.25
C VAL A 115 -6.58 -14.76 13.42
N TYR A 116 -5.50 -14.18 13.93
CA TYR A 116 -4.66 -13.22 13.22
C TYR A 116 -3.32 -13.87 12.94
N VAL A 117 -2.82 -13.69 11.72
CA VAL A 117 -1.60 -14.35 11.25
C VAL A 117 -0.73 -13.37 10.48
N PHE A 118 0.58 -13.62 10.55
CA PHE A 118 1.55 -12.99 9.67
C PHE A 118 2.54 -14.02 9.16
N SER A 119 3.09 -13.80 7.96
CA SER A 119 4.03 -14.69 7.31
C SER A 119 5.06 -13.86 6.54
N GLN A 120 6.33 -13.97 6.92
CA GLN A 120 7.42 -13.25 6.26
C GLN A 120 7.72 -13.87 4.89
N ASP A 121 7.76 -13.06 3.85
CA ASP A 121 8.05 -13.44 2.48
C ASP A 121 9.53 -13.27 2.15
N PHE A 122 10.27 -14.39 2.15
CA PHE A 122 11.69 -14.44 1.83
C PHE A 122 12.02 -14.14 0.35
N THR A 123 11.01 -13.91 -0.50
CA THR A 123 11.25 -13.47 -1.87
C THR A 123 11.49 -11.96 -1.97
N VAL A 124 11.12 -11.18 -0.94
CA VAL A 124 11.21 -9.71 -0.91
C VAL A 124 12.26 -9.27 0.12
N PHE A 125 13.12 -8.31 -0.25
CA PHE A 125 14.13 -7.69 0.62
C PHE A 125 14.51 -6.30 0.11
#